data_AF-A0A1J3CLL9-F1
#
_entry.id   AF-A0A1J3CLL9-F1
#
_cell.length_a   1.000
_cell.length_b   1.000
_cell.length_c   1.000
_cell.angle_alpha   90.00
_cell.angle_beta   90.00
_cell.angle_gamma   90.00
#
_symmetry.space_group_name_H-M   'P 1'
#
loop_
_entity.id
_entity.type
_entity.pdbx_description
1 polymer ?
#
loop_
_entity_poly.entity_id
_entity_poly.type
_entity_poly.pdbx_seq_one_letter_code
_entity_poly.pdbx_strand_id
1 'polypeptide(L)'
;SSTSNLIPQVVVTRERGKNKQIIKALEKHGISSLELPLIQHSRGPDFDRLASVLTDKSFDWIIITSPEAGSVFLEAWKAASSPKVKVGVVGGGTARVFEEAMQPA
;
A
#
# COMPACT_ATOMS: atom_id res chain seq x y z
N SER A 1 44.44 5.44 -12.02
CA SER A 1 43.45 5.58 -10.94
C SER A 1 42.19 4.87 -11.41
N SER A 2 42.00 3.63 -11.01
CA SER A 2 40.86 2.81 -11.43
C SER A 2 39.64 3.23 -10.62
N THR A 3 38.80 4.09 -11.19
CA THR A 3 37.41 4.20 -10.75
C THR A 3 36.73 2.88 -11.09
N SER A 4 36.92 1.86 -10.25
CA SER A 4 36.00 0.73 -10.23
C SER A 4 34.63 1.33 -9.98
N ASN A 5 33.75 1.29 -10.98
CA ASN A 5 32.34 1.59 -10.79
C ASN A 5 31.81 0.61 -9.75
N LEU A 6 31.82 1.01 -8.47
CA LEU A 6 31.35 0.19 -7.38
C LEU A 6 29.86 -0.05 -7.62
N ILE A 7 29.50 -1.29 -7.89
CA ILE A 7 28.10 -1.69 -8.01
C ILE A 7 27.44 -1.39 -6.66
N PRO A 8 26.38 -0.57 -6.61
CA PRO A 8 25.72 -0.23 -5.35
C PRO A 8 25.19 -1.48 -4.65
N GLN A 9 25.35 -1.55 -3.33
CA GLN A 9 24.68 -2.54 -2.51
C GLN A 9 23.37 -1.95 -1.98
N VAL A 10 22.24 -2.64 -2.20
CA VAL A 10 20.92 -2.14 -1.82
C VAL A 10 20.26 -3.10 -0.84
N VAL A 11 19.70 -2.55 0.24
CA VAL A 11 18.85 -3.29 1.18
C VAL A 11 17.42 -2.78 1.03
N VAL A 12 16.46 -3.70 0.89
CA VAL A 12 15.03 -3.36 0.79
C VAL A 12 14.33 -3.74 2.10
N THR A 13 13.72 -2.75 2.75
CA THR A 13 13.29 -2.85 4.16
C THR A 13 11.79 -2.84 4.38
N ARG A 14 10.98 -2.85 3.31
CA ARG A 14 9.52 -2.87 3.42
C ARG A 14 9.01 -4.19 3.97
N GLU A 15 7.72 -4.22 4.29
CA GLU A 15 7.01 -5.44 4.65
C GLU A 15 7.23 -6.59 3.65
N ARG A 16 7.15 -7.81 4.16
CA ARG A 16 7.41 -9.03 3.40
C ARG A 16 6.53 -9.09 2.14
N GLY A 17 7.16 -9.34 1.00
CA GLY A 17 6.44 -9.59 -0.26
C GLY A 17 6.08 -8.33 -1.08
N LYS A 18 6.31 -7.12 -0.56
CA LYS A 18 6.06 -5.86 -1.30
C LYS A 18 7.26 -5.33 -2.06
N ASN A 19 8.42 -5.97 -1.91
CA ASN A 19 9.66 -5.54 -2.55
C ASN A 19 9.81 -6.04 -4.00
N LYS A 20 8.92 -6.91 -4.51
CA LYS A 20 9.06 -7.56 -5.83
C LYS A 20 9.31 -6.57 -6.98
N GLN A 21 8.56 -5.46 -7.04
CA GLN A 21 8.70 -4.49 -8.13
C GLN A 21 10.05 -3.75 -8.07
N ILE A 22 10.52 -3.38 -6.87
CA ILE A 22 11.79 -2.67 -6.71
C ILE A 22 12.97 -3.63 -6.91
N ILE A 23 12.90 -4.87 -6.42
CA ILE A 23 13.92 -5.91 -6.65
C ILE A 23 14.08 -6.14 -8.16
N LYS A 24 12.98 -6.36 -8.88
CA LYS A 24 13.01 -6.54 -10.35
C LYS A 24 13.58 -5.32 -11.08
N ALA A 25 13.34 -4.10 -10.57
CA ALA A 25 13.91 -2.89 -11.16
C ALA A 25 15.42 -2.82 -10.93
N LEU A 26 15.90 -3.15 -9.73
CA LEU A 26 17.33 -3.19 -9.40
C LEU A 26 18.07 -4.25 -10.22
N GLU A 27 17.50 -5.45 -10.36
CA GLU A 27 18.06 -6.55 -11.16
C GLU A 27 18.24 -6.15 -12.64
N LYS A 28 17.29 -5.40 -13.22
CA LYS A 28 17.42 -4.87 -14.59
C LYS A 28 18.62 -3.94 -14.78
N HIS A 29 19.13 -3.36 -13.70
CA HIS A 29 20.31 -2.51 -13.69
C HIS A 29 21.57 -3.23 -13.20
N GLY A 30 21.53 -4.56 -13.03
CA GLY A 30 22.65 -5.35 -12.54
C GLY A 30 22.96 -5.13 -11.05
N ILE A 31 22.00 -4.61 -10.28
CA ILE A 31 22.16 -4.31 -8.86
C ILE A 31 21.55 -5.44 -8.04
N SER A 32 22.38 -6.11 -7.24
CA SER A 32 21.91 -7.09 -6.24
C SER A 32 21.25 -6.37 -5.06
N SER A 33 20.18 -6.96 -4.52
CA SER A 33 19.53 -6.44 -3.31
C SER A 33 19.36 -7.50 -2.23
N LEU A 34 19.49 -7.10 -0.97
CA LEU A 34 19.17 -7.90 0.20
C LEU A 34 17.76 -7.53 0.69
N GLU A 35 16.84 -8.48 0.70
CA GLU A 35 15.53 -8.29 1.34
C GLU A 35 15.64 -8.50 2.85
N LEU A 36 15.32 -7.45 3.60
CA LEU A 36 15.33 -7.46 5.06
C LEU A 36 14.02 -6.83 5.56
N PRO A 37 12.92 -7.58 5.71
CA PRO A 37 11.64 -7.00 6.08
C PRO A 37 11.66 -6.41 7.49
N LEU A 38 11.51 -5.09 7.62
CA LEU A 38 11.53 -4.38 8.90
C LEU A 38 10.18 -3.81 9.32
N ILE A 39 9.16 -3.96 8.48
CA ILE A 39 7.81 -3.42 8.70
C ILE A 39 6.81 -4.56 8.69
N GLN A 40 5.86 -4.51 9.64
CA GLN A 40 4.68 -5.34 9.66
C GLN A 40 3.48 -4.46 10.00
N HIS A 41 2.40 -4.61 9.24
CA HIS A 41 1.13 -3.95 9.57
C HIS A 41 0.31 -4.85 10.50
N SER A 42 -0.33 -4.22 11.48
CA SER A 42 -1.25 -4.86 12.41
C SER A 42 -2.52 -4.03 12.52
N ARG A 43 -3.62 -4.67 12.92
CA ARG A 43 -4.86 -3.96 13.22
C ARG A 43 -4.66 -3.05 14.43
N GLY A 44 -5.13 -1.81 14.32
CA GLY A 44 -5.21 -0.87 15.43
C GLY A 44 -6.36 -1.22 16.37
N PRO A 45 -6.37 -0.68 17.61
CA PRO A 45 -7.41 -0.95 18.60
C PRO A 45 -8.80 -0.45 18.19
N ASP A 46 -8.87 0.44 17.21
CA ASP A 46 -10.08 1.07 16.67
C ASP A 46 -10.52 0.50 15.32
N PHE A 47 -9.86 -0.55 14.82
CA PHE A 47 -10.16 -1.17 13.53
C PHE A 47 -11.66 -1.51 13.40
N ASP A 48 -12.24 -2.14 14.42
CA ASP A 48 -13.64 -2.59 14.39
C ASP A 48 -14.65 -1.43 14.41
N ARG A 49 -14.22 -0.21 14.74
CA ARG A 49 -15.07 0.99 14.73
C ARG A 49 -15.19 1.63 13.36
N LEU A 50 -14.33 1.25 12.40
CA LEU A 50 -14.26 1.94 11.11
C LEU A 50 -15.57 1.81 10.33
N ALA A 51 -16.16 0.61 10.31
CA ALA A 51 -17.43 0.38 9.59
C ALA A 51 -18.58 1.19 10.19
N SER A 52 -18.74 1.21 11.53
CA SER A 52 -19.81 2.00 12.17
C SER A 52 -19.62 3.49 11.94
N VAL A 53 -18.38 4.00 11.99
CA VAL A 53 -18.09 5.41 11.69
C VAL A 53 -18.47 5.77 10.24
N LEU A 54 -18.25 4.87 9.28
CA LEU A 54 -18.64 5.08 7.89
C LEU A 54 -20.17 5.01 7.67
N THR A 55 -20.89 4.28 8.51
CA THR A 55 -22.36 4.24 8.49
C THR A 55 -22.98 5.46 9.17
N ASP A 56 -22.48 5.83 10.35
CA ASP A 56 -23.08 6.86 11.21
C ASP A 56 -22.76 8.28 10.77
N LYS A 57 -21.71 8.47 9.97
CA LYS A 57 -21.24 9.79 9.53
C LYS A 57 -21.16 9.87 8.02
N SER A 58 -21.49 11.04 7.49
CA SER A 58 -21.22 11.39 6.10
C SER A 58 -19.87 12.08 5.99
N PHE A 59 -19.09 11.66 5.00
CA PHE A 59 -17.83 12.29 4.63
C PHE A 59 -17.88 12.66 3.15
N ASP A 60 -17.52 13.88 2.81
CA ASP A 60 -17.36 14.26 1.40
C ASP A 60 -16.13 13.61 0.78
N TRP A 61 -15.05 13.51 1.57
CA TRP A 61 -13.75 12.99 1.15
C TRP A 61 -13.12 12.11 2.23
N ILE A 62 -12.46 11.04 1.79
CA ILE A 62 -11.54 10.23 2.59
C ILE A 62 -10.21 10.15 1.86
N ILE A 63 -9.12 10.43 2.58
CA ILE A 63 -7.76 10.44 2.02
C ILE A 63 -7.01 9.18 2.47
N ILE A 64 -6.45 8.45 1.51
CA ILE A 64 -5.75 7.18 1.72
C ILE A 64 -4.28 7.35 1.34
N THR A 65 -3.40 7.13 2.31
CA THR A 65 -1.98 7.47 2.22
C THR A 65 -1.06 6.26 2.01
N SER A 66 -1.60 5.05 1.96
CA SER A 66 -0.85 3.85 1.63
C SER A 66 -1.74 2.77 1.00
N PRO A 67 -1.17 1.83 0.23
CA PRO A 67 -1.90 0.67 -0.27
C PRO A 67 -2.59 -0.11 0.85
N GLU A 68 -1.91 -0.29 1.98
CA GLU A 68 -2.41 -1.05 3.14
C GLU A 68 -3.63 -0.37 3.78
N ALA A 69 -3.61 0.97 3.90
CA ALA A 69 -4.78 1.73 4.34
C ALA A 69 -5.95 1.61 3.35
N GLY A 70 -5.67 1.53 2.05
CA GLY A 70 -6.67 1.30 1.02
C GLY A 70 -7.39 -0.04 1.20
N SER A 71 -6.64 -1.11 1.46
CA SER A 71 -7.22 -2.45 1.72
C SER A 71 -8.10 -2.47 2.96
N VAL A 72 -7.62 -1.86 4.07
CA VAL A 72 -8.41 -1.74 5.32
C VAL A 72 -9.68 -0.93 5.11
N PHE A 73 -9.58 0.20 4.41
CA PHE A 73 -10.73 1.04 4.11
C PHE A 73 -11.76 0.29 3.25
N LEU A 74 -11.34 -0.42 2.20
CA LEU A 74 -12.26 -1.16 1.33
C LEU A 74 -13.03 -2.27 2.07
N GLU A 75 -12.39 -2.96 3.01
CA GLU A 75 -13.04 -3.97 3.87
C GLU A 75 -14.17 -3.30 4.69
N ALA A 76 -13.84 -2.23 5.42
CA ALA A 76 -14.81 -1.53 6.25
C ALA A 76 -15.90 -0.80 5.44
N TRP A 77 -15.55 -0.24 4.29
CA TRP A 77 -16.47 0.45 3.39
C TRP A 77 -17.52 -0.52 2.82
N LYS A 78 -17.10 -1.74 2.43
CA LYS A 78 -18.04 -2.81 2.04
C LYS A 78 -18.94 -3.22 3.21
N ALA A 79 -18.38 -3.38 4.41
CA ALA A 79 -19.14 -3.70 5.62
C ALA A 79 -20.17 -2.60 5.97
N ALA A 80 -19.86 -1.34 5.70
CA ALA A 80 -20.74 -0.19 5.88
C ALA A 80 -21.78 -0.02 4.75
N SER A 81 -21.97 -1.03 3.88
CA SER A 81 -22.87 -0.98 2.72
C SER A 81 -22.48 0.08 1.68
N SER A 82 -21.17 0.32 1.52
CA SER A 82 -20.59 1.12 0.43
C SER A 82 -21.13 2.56 0.33
N PRO A 83 -21.06 3.35 1.42
CA PRO A 83 -21.57 4.72 1.42
C PRO A 83 -20.90 5.58 0.35
N LYS A 84 -21.65 6.51 -0.25
CA LYS A 84 -21.13 7.40 -1.29
C LYS A 84 -20.12 8.37 -0.69
N VAL A 85 -18.86 8.28 -1.14
CA VAL A 85 -17.75 9.13 -0.69
C VAL A 85 -16.74 9.31 -1.82
N LYS A 86 -16.04 10.45 -1.84
CA LYS A 86 -14.91 10.65 -2.75
C LYS A 86 -13.63 10.16 -2.07
N VAL A 87 -12.81 9.41 -2.80
CA VAL A 87 -11.54 8.89 -2.29
C VAL A 87 -10.38 9.61 -2.96
N GLY A 88 -9.51 10.22 -2.16
CA GLY A 88 -8.22 10.75 -2.61
C GLY A 88 -7.09 9.80 -2.22
N VAL A 89 -6.11 9.59 -3.09
CA VAL A 89 -4.97 8.71 -2.84
C VAL A 89 -3.64 9.42 -3.07
N VAL A 90 -2.60 9.07 -2.31
CA VAL A 90 -1.29 9.77 -2.37
C VAL A 90 -0.51 9.50 -3.66
N GLY A 91 -0.80 8.42 -4.39
CA GLY A 91 -0.12 8.11 -5.64
C GLY A 91 -0.51 6.76 -6.25
N GLY A 92 0.05 6.46 -7.42
CA GLY A 92 -0.35 5.31 -8.25
C GLY A 92 -0.22 3.95 -7.55
N GLY A 93 0.75 3.77 -6.66
CA GLY A 93 0.86 2.55 -5.85
C GLY A 93 -0.35 2.30 -4.95
N THR A 94 -0.95 3.37 -4.42
CA THR A 94 -2.17 3.32 -3.59
C THR A 94 -3.42 3.21 -4.46
N ALA A 95 -3.46 3.93 -5.60
CA ALA A 95 -4.57 3.89 -6.54
C ALA A 95 -4.88 2.46 -7.04
N ARG A 96 -3.83 1.67 -7.33
CA ARG A 96 -3.96 0.28 -7.81
C ARG A 96 -4.84 -0.61 -6.92
N VAL A 97 -4.83 -0.39 -5.60
CA VAL A 97 -5.66 -1.18 -4.67
C VAL A 97 -7.16 -1.01 -4.97
N PHE A 98 -7.56 0.20 -5.37
CA PHE A 98 -8.94 0.51 -5.74
C PHE A 98 -9.27 0.02 -7.15
N GLU A 99 -8.34 0.17 -8.09
CA GLU A 99 -8.48 -0.32 -9.46
C GLU A 99 -8.70 -1.84 -9.50
N GLU A 100 -7.91 -2.61 -8.74
CA GLU A 100 -8.03 -4.07 -8.61
C GLU A 100 -9.37 -4.47 -7.97
N ALA A 101 -9.84 -3.71 -6.97
CA ALA A 101 -11.11 -3.99 -6.30
C ALA A 101 -12.35 -3.69 -7.16
N MET A 102 -12.21 -2.92 -8.25
CA MET A 102 -13.28 -2.55 -9.18
C MET A 102 -13.38 -3.47 -10.40
N GLN A 103 -12.44 -4.41 -10.59
CA GLN A 103 -12.54 -5.37 -11.70
C GLN A 103 -13.65 -6.40 -11.45
N PRO A 104 -14.47 -6.74 -12.46
CA PRO A 104 -15.42 -7.84 -12.34
C PRO A 104 -14.67 -9.18 -12.16
N ALA A 105 -15.25 -10.07 -11.33
CA ALA A 105 -14.75 -11.43 -11.11
C ALA A 105 -14.83 -12.29 -12.38
#